data_AF-A0A5B8NHH0-F1
#
_entry.id   AF-A0A5B8NHH0-F1
#
_cell.length_a   1.000
_cell.length_b   1.000
_cell.length_c   1.000
_cell.angle_alpha   90.00
_cell.angle_beta   90.00
_cell.angle_gamma   90.00
#
_symmetry.space_group_name_H-M   'P 1'
#
loop_
_entity.id
_entity.type
_entity.pdbx_description
1 polymer ?
#
loop_
_entity_poly.entity_id
_entity_poly.type
_entity_poly.pdbx_seq_one_letter_code
_entity_poly.pdbx_strand_id
1 'polypeptide(L)'
;MEKPPLHIFTTITANYFPKARVLAHSIKELHPSAKIYLVLCDVVPESVVLAEEPFDFIITLEQLKIPNFKSWLFQHNIIELCTAVKGIAFDYIFDKFDCKKLLFFDPDIVILSPLDSLIQKLDYHSVLLTPHQTVPESEREAIIDNEIHSLKVGVFNLGFLGIRNSEQGRKFIAWWRDRCLEFCYDDTPNGLFTDQKWVDLAPAFFSDYLVLQEPIYNVATWNLTHRRVTGSLKEGIYVNGELMCFYHFSGLDSGDQEFMLNKYGKESPVLFQLREWYLKECEHYGQREFSQIPFYYATFENGEVITQEHRLLYRHREDLKALYPNPFLTSDPDYSYYHWFLTYGDNEYIPSRYKCLQSAEQALQSKKEELAASQKEIELLKQRIQAMESSKFWRLRETWLWLKKKFRLT
;
A
#
# COMPACT_ATOMS: atom_id res chain seq x y z
N MET A 1 9.18 37.77 1.62
CA MET A 1 9.30 36.78 0.54
C MET A 1 8.38 35.63 0.90
N GLU A 2 7.52 35.23 -0.03
CA GLU A 2 6.62 34.08 0.17
C GLU A 2 7.45 32.81 0.32
N LYS A 3 7.10 31.94 1.27
CA LYS A 3 7.81 30.67 1.46
C LYS A 3 7.60 29.83 0.19
N PRO A 4 8.66 29.25 -0.40
CA PRO A 4 8.49 28.41 -1.59
C PRO A 4 7.52 27.27 -1.29
N PRO A 5 6.70 26.85 -2.28
CA PRO A 5 5.69 25.83 -2.06
C PRO A 5 6.34 24.49 -1.71
N LEU A 6 5.63 23.71 -0.88
CA LEU A 6 5.96 22.32 -0.61
C LEU A 6 5.57 21.47 -1.81
N HIS A 7 6.46 20.60 -2.29
CA HIS A 7 6.17 19.67 -3.39
C HIS A 7 6.01 18.25 -2.85
N ILE A 8 4.87 17.63 -3.15
CA ILE A 8 4.53 16.28 -2.71
C ILE A 8 4.00 15.49 -3.90
N PHE A 9 4.36 14.22 -4.01
CA PHE A 9 3.69 13.32 -4.95
C PHE A 9 3.27 12.01 -4.31
N THR A 10 2.30 11.36 -4.96
CA THR A 10 1.84 10.02 -4.64
C THR A 10 1.64 9.23 -5.93
N THR A 11 1.58 7.91 -5.83
CA THR A 11 1.43 6.98 -6.96
C THR A 11 0.18 6.13 -6.75
N ILE A 12 -0.69 6.05 -7.74
CA ILE A 12 -1.92 5.25 -7.66
C ILE A 12 -2.25 4.53 -8.96
N THR A 13 -3.11 3.52 -8.88
CA THR A 13 -4.02 3.12 -9.94
C THR A 13 -5.38 3.79 -9.80
N ALA A 14 -6.25 3.71 -10.81
CA ALA A 14 -7.52 4.44 -10.81
C ALA A 14 -8.41 4.09 -9.60
N ASN A 15 -8.41 2.84 -9.14
CA ASN A 15 -9.18 2.44 -7.97
C ASN A 15 -8.74 3.07 -6.64
N TYR A 16 -7.60 3.77 -6.59
CA TYR A 16 -7.02 4.39 -5.40
C TYR A 16 -7.19 5.91 -5.35
N PHE A 17 -7.89 6.52 -6.32
CA PHE A 17 -8.20 7.96 -6.33
C PHE A 17 -8.78 8.47 -4.98
N PRO A 18 -9.75 7.79 -4.35
CA PRO A 18 -10.34 8.24 -3.09
C PRO A 18 -9.30 8.38 -1.97
N LYS A 19 -8.37 7.44 -1.85
CA LYS A 19 -7.29 7.48 -0.85
C LYS A 19 -6.32 8.64 -1.12
N ALA A 20 -5.89 8.79 -2.37
CA ALA A 20 -5.06 9.91 -2.77
C ALA A 20 -5.73 11.28 -2.54
N ARG A 21 -7.07 11.36 -2.69
CA ARG A 21 -7.83 12.57 -2.34
C ARG A 21 -7.77 12.84 -0.84
N VAL A 22 -7.97 11.84 0.02
CA VAL A 22 -7.82 12.00 1.49
C VAL A 22 -6.42 12.53 1.83
N LEU A 23 -5.37 11.91 1.29
CA LEU A 23 -3.99 12.36 1.46
C LEU A 23 -3.85 13.83 1.03
N ALA A 24 -4.27 14.17 -0.20
CA ALA A 24 -4.11 15.51 -0.75
C ALA A 24 -4.89 16.59 0.01
N HIS A 25 -6.11 16.30 0.45
CA HIS A 25 -6.89 17.21 1.29
C HIS A 25 -6.23 17.43 2.64
N SER A 26 -5.77 16.37 3.32
CA SER A 26 -5.07 16.50 4.61
C SER A 26 -3.78 17.32 4.50
N ILE A 27 -3.08 17.23 3.35
CA ILE A 27 -1.93 18.09 3.05
C ILE A 27 -2.37 19.55 2.86
N LYS A 28 -3.37 19.82 2.01
CA LYS A 28 -3.78 21.18 1.65
C LYS A 28 -4.44 21.94 2.81
N GLU A 29 -5.04 21.24 3.77
CA GLU A 29 -5.53 21.85 5.01
C GLU A 29 -4.39 22.45 5.85
N LEU A 30 -3.24 21.80 5.89
CA LEU A 30 -2.08 22.22 6.67
C LEU A 30 -1.08 23.07 5.87
N HIS A 31 -1.02 22.85 4.56
CA HIS A 31 -0.12 23.52 3.60
C HIS A 31 -0.90 23.94 2.34
N PRO A 32 -1.70 25.03 2.41
CA PRO A 32 -2.59 25.43 1.29
C PRO A 32 -1.87 25.75 -0.03
N SER A 33 -0.59 26.13 0.03
CA SER A 33 0.24 26.41 -1.14
C SER A 33 1.01 25.20 -1.67
N ALA A 34 0.84 24.01 -1.07
CA ALA A 34 1.52 22.80 -1.52
C ALA A 34 1.12 22.42 -2.95
N LYS A 35 2.12 21.98 -3.72
CA LYS A 35 1.98 21.43 -5.07
C LYS A 35 1.95 19.92 -5.00
N ILE A 36 0.82 19.35 -5.41
CA ILE A 36 0.59 17.91 -5.33
C ILE A 36 0.59 17.31 -6.74
N TYR A 37 1.47 16.34 -6.96
CA TYR A 37 1.58 15.58 -8.20
C TYR A 37 0.98 14.19 -8.00
N LEU A 38 -0.04 13.84 -8.78
CA LEU A 38 -0.60 12.50 -8.82
C LEU A 38 0.03 11.72 -9.96
N VAL A 39 0.85 10.71 -9.65
CA VAL A 39 1.40 9.81 -10.65
C VAL A 39 0.42 8.65 -10.85
N LEU A 40 -0.25 8.64 -11.99
CA LEU A 40 -1.26 7.63 -12.30
C LEU A 40 -0.62 6.48 -13.08
N CYS A 41 -0.55 5.32 -12.45
CA CYS A 41 -0.08 4.05 -12.99
C CYS A 41 -1.15 3.31 -13.79
N ASP A 42 -2.06 4.06 -14.42
CA ASP A 42 -3.28 3.56 -15.04
C ASP A 42 -3.74 4.55 -16.13
N VAL A 43 -4.89 4.29 -16.75
CA VAL A 43 -5.56 5.26 -17.62
C VAL A 43 -6.38 6.24 -16.79
N VAL A 44 -6.34 7.52 -17.14
CA VAL A 44 -7.15 8.56 -16.48
C VAL A 44 -8.63 8.26 -16.76
N PRO A 45 -9.46 8.01 -15.72
CA PRO A 45 -10.89 7.79 -15.91
C PRO A 45 -11.54 9.03 -16.53
N GLU A 46 -12.49 8.84 -17.44
CA GLU A 46 -13.20 9.95 -18.11
C GLU A 46 -13.94 10.86 -17.13
N SER A 47 -14.33 10.34 -15.95
CA SER A 47 -14.98 11.09 -14.88
C SER A 47 -14.03 12.01 -14.10
N VAL A 48 -12.71 11.89 -14.27
CA VAL A 48 -11.73 12.71 -13.55
C VAL A 48 -11.44 13.99 -14.30
N VAL A 49 -11.83 15.12 -13.70
CA VAL A 49 -11.54 16.47 -14.20
C VAL A 49 -10.54 17.13 -13.26
N LEU A 50 -9.29 17.33 -13.72
CA LEU A 50 -8.20 17.85 -12.87
C LEU A 50 -8.55 19.15 -12.12
N ALA A 51 -9.35 20.04 -12.72
CA ALA A 51 -9.75 21.30 -12.08
C ALA A 51 -10.65 21.12 -10.84
N GLU A 52 -11.27 19.94 -10.68
CA GLU A 52 -12.12 19.57 -9.54
C GLU A 52 -11.35 18.74 -8.50
N GLU A 53 -10.10 18.38 -8.79
CA GLU A 53 -9.27 17.54 -7.92
C GLU A 53 -8.41 18.36 -6.94
N PRO A 54 -8.03 17.79 -5.78
CA PRO A 54 -7.07 18.43 -4.88
C PRO A 54 -5.62 18.37 -5.40
N PHE A 55 -5.38 17.79 -6.58
CA PHE A 55 -4.06 17.69 -7.20
C PHE A 55 -3.76 18.89 -8.10
N ASP A 56 -2.49 19.29 -8.19
CA ASP A 56 -2.05 20.34 -9.13
C ASP A 56 -1.67 19.75 -10.49
N PHE A 57 -1.26 18.48 -10.52
CA PHE A 57 -0.83 17.79 -11.73
C PHE A 57 -1.23 16.32 -11.70
N ILE A 58 -1.60 15.77 -12.87
CA ILE A 58 -1.68 14.33 -13.13
C ILE A 58 -0.56 13.97 -14.11
N ILE A 59 0.33 13.08 -13.68
CA ILE A 59 1.45 12.56 -14.47
C ILE A 59 1.11 11.13 -14.86
N THR A 60 0.93 10.89 -16.16
CA THR A 60 0.69 9.53 -16.67
C THR A 60 2.00 8.80 -16.95
N LEU A 61 1.93 7.48 -17.03
CA LEU A 61 3.09 6.63 -17.34
C LEU A 61 3.77 6.99 -18.67
N GLU A 62 3.01 7.42 -19.69
CA GLU A 62 3.53 7.84 -20.99
C GLU A 62 4.45 9.06 -20.88
N GLN A 63 4.20 9.94 -19.90
CA GLN A 63 5.03 11.12 -19.66
C GLN A 63 6.40 10.77 -19.05
N LEU A 64 6.49 9.65 -18.35
CA LEU A 64 7.72 9.19 -17.67
C LEU A 64 8.77 8.60 -18.63
N LYS A 65 8.43 8.43 -19.92
CA LYS A 65 9.35 7.97 -20.99
C LYS A 65 10.12 6.69 -20.63
N ILE A 66 9.42 5.73 -20.04
CA ILE A 66 9.99 4.45 -19.61
C ILE A 66 10.51 3.66 -20.83
N PRO A 67 11.77 3.18 -20.82
CA PRO A 67 12.31 2.35 -21.91
C PRO A 67 11.52 1.06 -22.10
N ASN A 68 11.33 0.63 -23.35
CA ASN A 68 10.59 -0.59 -23.69
C ASN A 68 9.20 -0.65 -23.01
N PHE A 69 8.52 0.49 -22.96
CA PHE A 69 7.36 0.75 -22.12
C PHE A 69 6.35 -0.40 -21.99
N LYS A 70 5.86 -0.96 -23.10
CA LYS A 70 4.89 -2.06 -23.06
C LYS A 70 5.47 -3.36 -22.49
N SER A 71 6.69 -3.72 -22.89
CA SER A 71 7.42 -4.84 -22.32
C SER A 71 7.67 -4.65 -20.81
N TRP A 72 8.05 -3.44 -20.39
CA TRP A 72 8.26 -3.12 -18.98
C TRP A 72 6.97 -3.21 -18.15
N LEU A 73 5.86 -2.61 -18.61
CA LEU A 73 4.56 -2.70 -17.94
C LEU A 73 4.08 -4.13 -17.76
N PHE A 74 4.26 -4.96 -18.79
CA PHE A 74 3.80 -6.35 -18.74
C PHE A 74 4.54 -7.18 -17.69
N GLN A 75 5.79 -6.82 -17.38
CA GLN A 75 6.59 -7.53 -16.38
C GLN A 75 6.13 -7.30 -14.94
N HIS A 76 5.32 -6.28 -14.65
CA HIS A 76 4.96 -5.89 -13.28
C HIS A 76 3.49 -6.14 -12.98
N ASN A 77 3.17 -6.75 -11.85
CA ASN A 77 1.82 -6.68 -11.30
C ASN A 77 1.51 -5.27 -10.77
N ILE A 78 0.28 -5.05 -10.30
CA ILE A 78 -0.19 -3.72 -9.86
C ILE A 78 0.67 -3.11 -8.73
N ILE A 79 1.06 -3.92 -7.74
CA ILE A 79 1.86 -3.47 -6.58
C ILE A 79 3.27 -3.14 -7.04
N GLU A 80 3.89 -4.05 -7.80
CA GLU A 80 5.21 -3.89 -8.38
C GLU A 80 5.27 -2.64 -9.29
N LEU A 81 4.23 -2.38 -10.08
CA LEU A 81 4.17 -1.22 -10.96
C LEU A 81 4.12 0.10 -10.18
N CYS A 82 3.18 0.24 -9.25
CA CYS A 82 3.00 1.46 -8.44
C CYS A 82 4.25 1.80 -7.61
N THR A 83 5.01 0.79 -7.21
CA THR A 83 6.27 0.96 -6.49
C THR A 83 7.45 1.27 -7.42
N ALA A 84 7.54 0.60 -8.57
CA ALA A 84 8.65 0.78 -9.51
C ALA A 84 8.72 2.18 -10.12
N VAL A 85 7.57 2.83 -10.32
CA VAL A 85 7.52 4.16 -10.94
C VAL A 85 8.06 5.27 -10.04
N LYS A 86 8.13 5.06 -8.72
CA LYS A 86 8.44 6.13 -7.76
C LYS A 86 9.79 6.80 -8.06
N GLY A 87 10.83 6.01 -8.32
CA GLY A 87 12.16 6.53 -8.66
C GLY A 87 12.17 7.37 -9.96
N ILE A 88 11.42 6.92 -10.97
CA ILE A 88 11.32 7.63 -12.26
C ILE A 88 10.51 8.93 -12.10
N ALA A 89 9.46 8.89 -11.27
CA ALA A 89 8.64 10.05 -10.95
C ALA A 89 9.44 11.12 -10.20
N PHE A 90 10.28 10.76 -9.22
CA PHE A 90 11.19 11.70 -8.56
C PHE A 90 12.06 12.45 -9.57
N ASP A 91 12.75 11.71 -10.44
CA ASP A 91 13.62 12.31 -11.46
C ASP A 91 12.84 13.20 -12.43
N TYR A 92 11.69 12.73 -12.92
CA TYR A 92 10.83 13.50 -13.81
C TYR A 92 10.38 14.81 -13.16
N ILE A 93 9.91 14.76 -11.90
CA ILE A 93 9.42 15.95 -11.20
C ILE A 93 10.55 16.94 -10.96
N PHE A 94 11.73 16.49 -10.53
CA PHE A 94 12.88 17.38 -10.35
C PHE A 94 13.38 18.02 -11.66
N ASP A 95 13.25 17.33 -12.80
CA ASP A 95 13.67 17.86 -14.10
C ASP A 95 12.65 18.81 -14.73
N LYS A 96 11.36 18.58 -14.48
CA LYS A 96 10.27 19.34 -15.09
C LYS A 96 9.82 20.55 -14.29
N PHE A 97 9.98 20.51 -12.98
CA PHE A 97 9.49 21.55 -12.08
C PHE A 97 10.65 22.13 -11.28
N ASP A 98 10.59 23.42 -10.94
CA ASP A 98 11.55 24.07 -10.04
C ASP A 98 11.30 23.61 -8.59
N CYS A 99 11.63 22.35 -8.33
CA CYS A 99 11.39 21.64 -7.10
C CYS A 99 12.73 21.41 -6.38
N LYS A 100 12.93 22.07 -5.24
CA LYS A 100 14.15 21.93 -4.42
C LYS A 100 14.09 20.76 -3.44
N LYS A 101 12.88 20.39 -3.02
CA LYS A 101 12.60 19.33 -2.04
C LYS A 101 11.30 18.66 -2.46
N LEU A 102 11.32 17.34 -2.57
CA LEU A 102 10.17 16.55 -2.96
C LEU A 102 9.93 15.48 -1.91
N LEU A 103 8.69 15.39 -1.43
CA LEU A 103 8.26 14.31 -0.54
C LEU A 103 7.37 13.35 -1.33
N PHE A 104 7.58 12.06 -1.11
CA PHE A 104 6.65 11.01 -1.49
C PHE A 104 5.85 10.56 -0.27
N PHE A 105 4.55 10.35 -0.46
CA PHE A 105 3.69 9.64 0.48
C PHE A 105 2.87 8.59 -0.27
N ASP A 106 2.78 7.38 0.28
CA ASP A 106 1.83 6.37 -0.20
C ASP A 106 0.39 6.91 -0.08
N PRO A 107 -0.51 6.51 -0.99
CA PRO A 107 -1.84 7.11 -1.11
C PRO A 107 -2.75 6.85 0.08
N ASP A 108 -2.44 5.84 0.90
CA ASP A 108 -3.16 5.47 2.12
C ASP A 108 -2.54 6.07 3.40
N ILE A 109 -1.99 7.27 3.28
CA ILE A 109 -1.49 8.08 4.38
C ILE A 109 -2.40 9.29 4.62
N VAL A 110 -2.54 9.69 5.87
CA VAL A 110 -3.13 10.97 6.27
C VAL A 110 -2.12 11.82 7.03
N ILE A 111 -2.04 13.12 6.69
CA ILE A 111 -1.24 14.10 7.42
C ILE A 111 -2.08 14.73 8.54
N LEU A 112 -1.57 14.68 9.77
CA LEU A 112 -2.30 15.08 10.99
C LEU A 112 -1.66 16.30 11.68
N SER A 113 -0.45 16.70 11.31
CA SER A 113 0.17 17.94 11.78
C SER A 113 1.17 18.52 10.77
N PRO A 114 1.58 19.79 10.91
CA PRO A 114 2.39 20.47 9.90
C PRO A 114 3.74 19.79 9.61
N LEU A 115 4.07 19.66 8.32
CA LEU A 115 5.30 19.04 7.82
C LEU A 115 6.55 19.94 7.91
N ASP A 116 6.47 21.13 8.51
CA ASP A 116 7.56 22.11 8.59
C ASP A 116 8.87 21.52 9.13
N SER A 117 8.79 20.69 10.18
CA SER A 117 9.96 20.02 10.76
C SER A 117 10.60 19.04 9.77
N LEU A 118 9.81 18.26 9.02
CA LEU A 118 10.33 17.36 7.98
C LEU A 118 11.01 18.16 6.86
N ILE A 119 10.38 19.25 6.43
CA ILE A 119 10.91 20.11 5.36
C ILE A 119 12.23 20.75 5.81
N GLN A 120 12.33 21.20 7.05
CA GLN A 120 13.55 21.78 7.61
C GLN A 120 14.69 20.75 7.68
N LYS A 121 14.40 19.49 7.98
CA LYS A 121 15.44 18.43 7.97
C LYS A 121 16.07 18.26 6.59
N LEU A 122 15.30 18.45 5.51
CA LEU A 122 15.83 18.48 4.13
C LEU A 122 16.70 19.72 3.82
N ASP A 123 16.78 20.73 4.69
CA ASP A 123 17.80 21.79 4.53
C ASP A 123 19.20 21.30 4.89
N TYR A 124 19.30 20.24 5.69
CA TYR A 124 20.57 19.70 6.18
C TYR A 124 20.90 18.36 5.55
N HIS A 125 19.89 17.53 5.28
CA HIS A 125 20.06 16.18 4.74
C HIS A 125 19.51 16.04 3.33
N SER A 126 20.15 15.19 2.52
CA SER A 126 19.70 14.96 1.13
C SER A 126 18.59 13.92 1.01
N VAL A 127 18.50 12.98 1.94
CA VAL A 127 17.50 11.90 1.95
C VAL A 127 16.91 11.76 3.36
N LEU A 128 15.59 11.68 3.49
CA LEU A 128 14.89 11.33 4.73
C LEU A 128 14.22 9.97 4.59
N LEU A 129 14.49 9.07 5.53
CA LEU A 129 13.97 7.72 5.56
C LEU A 129 13.20 7.48 6.86
N THR A 130 12.11 6.72 6.80
CA THR A 130 11.42 6.20 7.99
C THR A 130 11.64 4.69 8.10
N PRO A 131 12.12 4.18 9.24
CA PRO A 131 12.18 2.74 9.46
C PRO A 131 10.80 2.20 9.85
N HIS A 132 10.56 0.91 9.66
CA HIS A 132 9.35 0.26 10.20
C HIS A 132 9.35 0.34 11.73
N GLN A 133 10.47 0.00 12.39
CA GLN A 133 10.66 0.07 13.84
C GLN A 133 11.87 0.92 14.22
N THR A 134 11.81 1.57 15.39
CA THR A 134 12.90 2.36 15.97
C THR A 134 13.40 1.81 17.30
N VAL A 135 12.70 0.82 17.86
CA VAL A 135 13.00 0.16 19.13
C VAL A 135 12.91 -1.36 18.89
N PRO A 136 13.89 -2.16 19.33
CA PRO A 136 13.85 -3.62 19.21
C PRO A 136 12.72 -4.25 20.02
N GLU A 137 12.09 -5.25 19.44
CA GLU A 137 11.01 -6.02 20.06
C GLU A 137 11.56 -6.94 21.16
N SER A 138 10.81 -7.06 22.25
CA SER A 138 11.17 -7.95 23.37
C SER A 138 10.36 -9.25 23.40
N GLU A 139 9.16 -9.24 22.82
CA GLU A 139 8.25 -10.39 22.83
C GLU A 139 8.40 -11.23 21.56
N ARG A 140 8.46 -12.56 21.71
CA ARG A 140 8.69 -13.49 20.59
C ARG A 140 7.72 -13.29 19.42
N GLU A 141 6.44 -13.08 19.71
CA GLU A 141 5.44 -12.85 18.67
C GLU A 141 5.68 -11.54 17.92
N ALA A 142 6.02 -10.46 18.63
CA ALA A 142 6.30 -9.18 18.00
C ALA A 142 7.60 -9.23 17.17
N ILE A 143 8.63 -9.96 17.62
CA ILE A 143 9.83 -10.22 16.81
C ILE A 143 9.46 -10.90 15.48
N ILE A 144 8.55 -11.88 15.49
CA ILE A 144 8.11 -12.58 14.28
C ILE A 144 7.29 -11.67 13.37
N ASP A 145 6.31 -10.97 13.94
CA ASP A 145 5.34 -10.17 13.20
C ASP A 145 5.96 -8.87 12.65
N ASN A 146 6.88 -8.26 13.39
CA ASN A 146 7.44 -6.94 13.06
C ASN A 146 8.88 -7.04 12.52
N GLU A 147 9.83 -7.60 13.29
CA GLU A 147 11.25 -7.60 12.89
C GLU A 147 11.56 -8.57 11.76
N ILE A 148 11.15 -9.85 11.87
CA ILE A 148 11.37 -10.85 10.82
C ILE A 148 10.63 -10.46 9.54
N HIS A 149 9.44 -9.87 9.67
CA HIS A 149 8.74 -9.30 8.53
C HIS A 149 9.58 -8.19 7.86
N SER A 150 10.06 -7.21 8.64
CA SER A 150 10.89 -6.12 8.11
C SER A 150 12.21 -6.61 7.49
N LEU A 151 12.81 -7.70 8.01
CA LEU A 151 13.98 -8.33 7.37
C LEU A 151 13.67 -8.89 5.98
N LYS A 152 12.43 -9.33 5.74
CA LYS A 152 11.97 -9.83 4.44
C LYS A 152 11.62 -8.70 3.48
N VAL A 153 10.86 -7.73 3.97
CA VAL A 153 10.25 -6.70 3.10
C VAL A 153 11.07 -5.41 3.02
N GLY A 154 11.94 -5.12 3.97
CA GLY A 154 12.71 -3.87 4.07
C GLY A 154 12.67 -3.27 5.47
N VAL A 155 13.82 -2.84 5.99
CA VAL A 155 13.92 -2.17 7.29
C VAL A 155 13.35 -0.75 7.21
N PHE A 156 13.49 -0.10 6.05
CA PHE A 156 12.85 1.18 5.74
C PHE A 156 11.50 0.97 5.08
N ASN A 157 10.48 1.68 5.57
CA ASN A 157 9.16 1.71 4.93
C ASN A 157 9.12 2.88 3.94
N LEU A 158 8.91 2.59 2.66
CA LEU A 158 8.82 3.61 1.60
C LEU A 158 7.40 4.09 1.32
N GLY A 159 6.51 3.97 2.31
CA GLY A 159 5.32 4.81 2.36
C GLY A 159 5.64 6.28 2.55
N PHE A 160 6.87 6.60 2.98
CA PHE A 160 7.41 7.95 2.95
C PHE A 160 8.84 7.96 2.43
N LEU A 161 9.16 8.95 1.59
CA LEU A 161 10.53 9.25 1.19
C LEU A 161 10.68 10.76 0.97
N GLY A 162 11.64 11.40 1.65
CA GLY A 162 11.94 12.81 1.45
C GLY A 162 13.26 13.00 0.73
N ILE A 163 13.30 13.81 -0.33
CA ILE A 163 14.51 14.05 -1.11
C ILE A 163 14.74 15.54 -1.31
N ARG A 164 15.98 15.98 -1.07
CA ARG A 164 16.46 17.30 -1.52
C ARG A 164 17.04 17.13 -2.92
N ASN A 165 16.72 18.07 -3.81
CA ASN A 165 17.30 18.18 -5.15
C ASN A 165 18.75 18.72 -5.08
N SER A 166 19.60 17.99 -4.35
CA SER A 166 21.04 18.19 -4.24
C SER A 166 21.76 17.16 -5.11
N GLU A 167 23.07 17.31 -5.29
CA GLU A 167 23.89 16.31 -5.97
C GLU A 167 23.74 14.91 -5.33
N GLN A 168 23.74 14.82 -3.99
CA GLN A 168 23.60 13.54 -3.28
C GLN A 168 22.18 12.97 -3.39
N GLY A 169 21.14 13.80 -3.28
CA GLY A 169 19.76 13.34 -3.44
C GLY A 169 19.49 12.83 -4.86
N ARG A 170 20.04 13.50 -5.88
CA ARG A 170 19.97 13.05 -7.28
C ARG A 170 20.75 11.75 -7.52
N LYS A 171 21.92 11.57 -6.89
CA LYS A 171 22.66 10.30 -6.93
C LYS A 171 21.86 9.15 -6.31
N PHE A 172 21.23 9.39 -5.16
CA PHE A 172 20.36 8.41 -4.52
C PHE A 172 19.19 8.02 -5.43
N ILE A 173 18.46 9.00 -5.97
CA ILE A 173 17.31 8.74 -6.84
C ILE A 173 17.72 8.03 -8.12
N ALA A 174 18.81 8.44 -8.77
CA ALA A 174 19.28 7.75 -9.98
C ALA A 174 19.61 6.28 -9.71
N TRP A 175 20.33 5.99 -8.62
CA TRP A 175 20.63 4.62 -8.21
C TRP A 175 19.36 3.80 -7.93
N TRP A 176 18.44 4.34 -7.12
CA TRP A 176 17.21 3.65 -6.73
C TRP A 176 16.28 3.44 -7.91
N ARG A 177 16.12 4.45 -8.79
CA ARG A 177 15.40 4.35 -10.06
C ARG A 177 15.94 3.23 -10.92
N ASP A 178 17.26 3.15 -11.10
CA ASP A 178 17.88 2.14 -11.96
C ASP A 178 17.65 0.73 -11.40
N ARG A 179 17.69 0.55 -10.07
CA ARG A 179 17.32 -0.72 -9.45
C ARG A 179 15.83 -1.04 -9.65
N CYS A 180 14.95 -0.07 -9.46
CA CYS A 180 13.51 -0.28 -9.57
C CYS A 180 13.06 -0.56 -11.01
N LEU A 181 13.72 0.04 -12.00
CA LEU A 181 13.45 -0.21 -13.42
C LEU A 181 13.67 -1.67 -13.82
N GLU A 182 14.63 -2.34 -13.19
CA GLU A 182 15.06 -3.69 -13.57
C GLU A 182 14.63 -4.77 -12.56
N PHE A 183 14.46 -4.42 -11.28
CA PHE A 183 14.33 -5.38 -10.19
C PHE A 183 13.31 -4.98 -9.11
N CYS A 184 12.28 -4.19 -9.45
CA CYS A 184 11.20 -3.85 -8.51
C CYS A 184 10.13 -4.95 -8.47
N TYR A 185 10.48 -6.09 -7.88
CA TYR A 185 9.63 -7.27 -7.86
C TYR A 185 9.26 -7.72 -6.46
N ASP A 186 8.08 -8.33 -6.33
CA ASP A 186 7.76 -9.14 -5.15
C ASP A 186 8.39 -10.52 -5.31
N ASP A 187 9.63 -10.65 -4.82
CA ASP A 187 10.44 -11.85 -4.91
C ASP A 187 11.30 -12.02 -3.64
N THR A 188 10.60 -12.07 -2.50
CA THR A 188 11.21 -12.16 -1.17
C THR A 188 12.26 -13.28 -1.07
N PRO A 189 12.06 -14.50 -1.62
CA PRO A 189 13.05 -15.57 -1.56
C PRO A 189 14.39 -15.25 -2.25
N ASN A 190 14.42 -14.36 -3.24
CA ASN A 190 15.64 -13.90 -3.90
C ASN A 190 16.16 -12.57 -3.31
N GLY A 191 15.62 -12.15 -2.16
CA GLY A 191 16.05 -10.96 -1.44
C GLY A 191 15.49 -9.65 -2.01
N LEU A 192 14.43 -9.71 -2.82
CA LEU A 192 13.76 -8.55 -3.38
C LEU A 192 12.38 -8.38 -2.75
N PHE A 193 11.99 -7.14 -2.47
CA PHE A 193 10.61 -6.81 -2.18
C PHE A 193 10.37 -5.37 -2.62
N THR A 194 9.81 -5.27 -3.82
CA THR A 194 9.49 -4.03 -4.51
C THR A 194 10.62 -3.02 -4.44
N ASP A 195 10.27 -1.75 -4.27
CA ASP A 195 11.13 -0.59 -4.19
C ASP A 195 11.83 -0.45 -2.83
N GLN A 196 11.19 -0.86 -1.74
CA GLN A 196 11.67 -0.54 -0.39
C GLN A 196 12.86 -1.37 0.06
N LYS A 197 12.94 -2.66 -0.33
CA LYS A 197 14.03 -3.55 0.11
C LYS A 197 15.40 -3.06 -0.34
N TRP A 198 15.46 -2.36 -1.48
CA TRP A 198 16.68 -1.77 -2.00
C TRP A 198 17.29 -0.76 -1.03
N VAL A 199 16.46 0.01 -0.32
CA VAL A 199 16.90 1.09 0.55
C VAL A 199 17.60 0.60 1.82
N ASP A 200 17.52 -0.69 2.14
CA ASP A 200 18.36 -1.32 3.18
C ASP A 200 19.87 -1.15 2.89
N LEU A 201 20.24 -0.99 1.62
CA LEU A 201 21.63 -0.74 1.20
C LEU A 201 22.03 0.74 1.31
N ALA A 202 21.07 1.66 1.44
CA ALA A 202 21.34 3.10 1.40
C ALA A 202 22.35 3.56 2.48
N PRO A 203 22.28 3.08 3.74
CA PRO A 203 23.28 3.41 4.76
C PRO A 203 24.72 3.02 4.41
N ALA A 204 24.91 2.02 3.56
CA ALA A 204 26.23 1.58 3.12
C ALA A 204 26.74 2.35 1.90
N PHE A 205 25.85 2.93 1.09
CA PHE A 205 26.20 3.58 -0.18
C PHE A 205 26.24 5.10 -0.12
N PHE A 206 25.46 5.71 0.77
CA PHE A 206 25.31 7.17 0.84
C PHE A 206 25.66 7.67 2.24
N SER A 207 26.32 8.82 2.31
CA SER A 207 26.71 9.44 3.58
C SER A 207 25.78 10.57 4.02
N ASP A 208 24.90 11.05 3.14
CA ASP A 208 24.01 12.17 3.39
C ASP A 208 22.54 11.73 3.37
N TYR A 209 22.13 11.10 4.47
CA TYR A 209 20.76 10.70 4.75
C TYR A 209 20.46 10.91 6.23
N LEU A 210 19.17 10.97 6.58
CA LEU A 210 18.68 10.97 7.95
C LEU A 210 17.59 9.92 8.12
N VAL A 211 17.79 9.02 9.07
CA VAL A 211 16.74 8.11 9.53
C VAL A 211 15.91 8.85 10.58
N LEU A 212 14.64 9.07 10.29
CA LEU A 212 13.68 9.70 11.17
C LEU A 212 13.27 8.70 12.25
N GLN A 213 13.75 8.91 13.48
CA GLN A 213 13.49 8.02 14.61
C GLN A 213 12.33 8.50 15.48
N GLU A 214 11.85 9.72 15.27
CA GLU A 214 10.75 10.28 16.05
C GLU A 214 9.47 9.44 15.87
N PRO A 215 8.76 9.12 16.97
CA PRO A 215 7.64 8.18 16.94
C PRO A 215 6.39 8.74 16.24
N ILE A 216 6.40 10.04 15.90
CA ILE A 216 5.28 10.75 15.28
C ILE A 216 5.19 10.53 13.76
N TYR A 217 6.24 10.00 13.13
CA TYR A 217 6.31 9.77 11.68
C TYR A 217 6.01 8.32 11.34
N ASN A 218 5.29 8.11 10.23
CA ASN A 218 4.96 6.80 9.67
C ASN A 218 4.38 5.83 10.72
N VAL A 219 3.39 6.32 11.47
CA VAL A 219 2.72 5.52 12.50
C VAL A 219 1.81 4.52 11.82
N ALA A 220 1.94 3.26 12.19
CA ALA A 220 1.16 2.16 11.62
C ALA A 220 1.19 0.95 12.54
N THR A 221 0.48 -0.11 12.17
CA THR A 221 0.27 -1.27 13.06
C THR A 221 1.56 -2.01 13.44
N TRP A 222 2.60 -1.98 12.60
CA TRP A 222 3.90 -2.63 12.84
C TRP A 222 4.81 -1.91 13.84
N ASN A 223 4.42 -0.74 14.35
CA ASN A 223 5.18 0.01 15.36
C ASN A 223 4.39 0.34 16.63
N LEU A 224 3.16 -0.16 16.77
CA LEU A 224 2.31 0.10 17.94
C LEU A 224 2.79 -0.56 19.23
N THR A 225 3.64 -1.58 19.14
CA THR A 225 4.31 -2.22 20.30
C THR A 225 5.09 -1.22 21.16
N HIS A 226 5.63 -0.16 20.54
CA HIS A 226 6.41 0.88 21.21
C HIS A 226 5.81 2.30 21.03
N ARG A 227 4.62 2.41 20.45
CA ARG A 227 3.95 3.68 20.16
C ARG A 227 2.55 3.70 20.76
N ARG A 228 2.44 4.25 21.97
CA ARG A 228 1.14 4.44 22.62
C ARG A 228 0.47 5.69 22.07
N VAL A 229 -0.76 5.55 21.58
CA VAL A 229 -1.49 6.63 20.93
C VAL A 229 -2.68 7.08 21.77
N THR A 230 -2.76 8.39 22.02
CA THR A 230 -3.76 9.03 22.87
C THR A 230 -4.37 10.27 22.20
N GLY A 231 -5.36 10.89 22.83
CA GLY A 231 -6.01 12.11 22.34
C GLY A 231 -7.29 11.82 21.54
N SER A 232 -7.62 12.70 20.60
CA SER A 232 -8.83 12.58 19.77
C SER A 232 -8.66 13.28 18.42
N LEU A 233 -9.50 12.95 17.45
CA LEU A 233 -9.53 13.64 16.15
C LEU A 233 -9.77 15.16 16.28
N LYS A 234 -10.42 15.61 17.35
CA LYS A 234 -10.76 17.04 17.57
C LYS A 234 -9.63 17.82 18.25
N GLU A 235 -8.95 17.20 19.21
CA GLU A 235 -7.96 17.87 20.09
C GLU A 235 -6.50 17.56 19.69
N GLY A 236 -6.32 16.69 18.69
CA GLY A 236 -5.04 16.17 18.26
C GLY A 236 -4.82 14.74 18.74
N ILE A 237 -4.11 13.97 17.90
CA ILE A 237 -3.70 12.60 18.20
C ILE A 237 -2.22 12.63 18.54
N TYR A 238 -1.84 12.03 19.67
CA TYR A 238 -0.49 12.07 20.21
C TYR A 238 0.11 10.67 20.26
N VAL A 239 1.37 10.52 19.88
CA VAL A 239 2.17 9.30 20.03
C VAL A 239 3.22 9.53 21.08
N ASN A 240 3.22 8.73 22.15
CA ASN A 240 4.16 8.85 23.26
C ASN A 240 4.24 10.28 23.85
N GLY A 241 3.13 11.03 23.79
CA GLY A 241 3.02 12.41 24.28
C GLY A 241 3.33 13.50 23.26
N GLU A 242 3.77 13.16 22.06
CA GLU A 242 4.08 14.11 20.98
C GLU A 242 3.00 14.10 19.90
N LEU A 243 2.72 15.24 19.26
CA LEU A 243 1.66 15.35 18.25
C LEU A 243 2.02 14.50 17.02
N MET A 244 1.12 13.58 16.64
CA MET A 244 1.30 12.70 15.49
C MET A 244 1.43 13.51 14.21
N CYS A 245 2.40 13.16 13.36
CA CYS A 245 2.60 13.83 12.08
C CYS A 245 1.81 13.17 10.97
N PHE A 246 1.96 11.87 10.77
CA PHE A 246 1.16 11.14 9.78
C PHE A 246 0.97 9.68 10.17
N TYR A 247 -0.18 9.15 9.78
CA TYR A 247 -0.57 7.75 9.99
C TYR A 247 -0.69 7.05 8.64
N HIS A 248 -0.19 5.82 8.57
CA HIS A 248 -0.17 5.00 7.37
C HIS A 248 -1.10 3.80 7.54
N PHE A 249 -2.14 3.73 6.70
CA PHE A 249 -3.15 2.67 6.72
C PHE A 249 -2.74 1.43 5.90
N SER A 250 -1.45 1.10 5.85
CA SER A 250 -0.98 -0.03 5.04
C SER A 250 -1.65 -1.35 5.45
N GLY A 251 -2.07 -2.11 4.43
CA GLY A 251 -2.84 -3.35 4.58
C GLY A 251 -4.34 -3.12 4.83
N LEU A 252 -4.87 -1.92 4.53
CA LEU A 252 -6.30 -1.62 4.73
C LEU A 252 -7.20 -2.54 3.92
N ASP A 253 -6.93 -2.68 2.61
CA ASP A 253 -7.81 -3.44 1.70
C ASP A 253 -7.70 -4.95 1.88
N SER A 254 -6.53 -5.45 2.33
CA SER A 254 -6.32 -6.87 2.61
C SER A 254 -6.96 -7.31 3.93
N GLY A 255 -7.33 -6.35 4.80
CA GLY A 255 -7.79 -6.57 6.16
C GLY A 255 -6.66 -6.75 7.19
N ASP A 256 -5.40 -6.81 6.75
CA ASP A 256 -4.25 -6.98 7.63
C ASP A 256 -4.10 -5.81 8.61
N GLN A 257 -4.44 -4.60 8.16
CA GLN A 257 -4.45 -3.41 9.00
C GLN A 257 -5.41 -3.58 10.18
N GLU A 258 -6.62 -4.09 9.95
CA GLU A 258 -7.61 -4.27 11.01
C GLU A 258 -7.20 -5.40 11.97
N PHE A 259 -6.67 -6.50 11.42
CA PHE A 259 -6.16 -7.60 12.22
C PHE A 259 -5.05 -7.15 13.17
N MET A 260 -4.05 -6.44 12.64
CA MET A 260 -2.90 -5.97 13.41
C MET A 260 -3.26 -4.82 14.36
N LEU A 261 -4.21 -3.96 13.98
CA LEU A 261 -4.76 -2.93 14.87
C LEU A 261 -5.49 -3.57 16.07
N ASN A 262 -6.28 -4.62 15.83
CA ASN A 262 -6.89 -5.39 16.91
C ASN A 262 -5.86 -6.09 17.81
N LYS A 263 -4.70 -6.48 17.26
CA LYS A 263 -3.63 -7.12 18.03
C LYS A 263 -2.86 -6.11 18.90
N TYR A 264 -2.31 -5.06 18.30
CA TYR A 264 -1.36 -4.14 18.94
C TYR A 264 -1.95 -2.78 19.33
N GLY A 265 -3.11 -2.40 18.80
CA GLY A 265 -3.74 -1.10 19.03
C GLY A 265 -4.71 -1.03 20.21
N LYS A 266 -4.94 -2.12 20.96
CA LYS A 266 -5.98 -2.20 22.00
C LYS A 266 -5.89 -1.10 23.06
N GLU A 267 -4.67 -0.69 23.41
CA GLU A 267 -4.42 0.37 24.40
C GLU A 267 -4.53 1.79 23.83
N SER A 268 -4.84 1.89 22.53
CA SER A 268 -4.90 3.13 21.76
C SER A 268 -6.28 3.26 21.05
N PRO A 269 -7.39 3.42 21.80
CA PRO A 269 -8.75 3.42 21.24
C PRO A 269 -8.99 4.51 20.17
N VAL A 270 -8.22 5.59 20.22
CA VAL A 270 -8.25 6.67 19.21
C VAL A 270 -7.88 6.17 17.81
N LEU A 271 -7.06 5.12 17.68
CA LEU A 271 -6.69 4.56 16.37
C LEU A 271 -7.85 3.84 15.68
N PHE A 272 -8.76 3.23 16.45
CA PHE A 272 -9.99 2.67 15.89
C PHE A 272 -10.92 3.78 15.38
N GLN A 273 -11.03 4.88 16.13
CA GLN A 273 -11.80 6.05 15.68
C GLN A 273 -11.19 6.69 14.43
N LEU A 274 -9.86 6.79 14.37
CA LEU A 274 -9.12 7.28 13.21
C LEU A 274 -9.35 6.39 11.98
N ARG A 275 -9.35 5.06 12.15
CA ARG A 275 -9.68 4.12 11.06
C ARG A 275 -11.12 4.32 10.55
N GLU A 276 -12.10 4.38 11.45
CA GLU A 276 -13.51 4.58 11.06
C GLU A 276 -13.74 5.93 10.39
N TRP A 277 -13.02 6.97 10.81
CA TRP A 277 -13.01 8.25 10.13
C TRP A 277 -12.41 8.12 8.72
N TYR A 278 -11.23 7.51 8.58
CA TYR A 278 -10.55 7.37 7.30
C TYR A 278 -11.39 6.61 6.26
N LEU A 279 -12.09 5.54 6.68
CA LEU A 279 -13.00 4.81 5.81
C LEU A 279 -14.18 5.68 5.33
N LYS A 280 -14.72 6.55 6.19
CA LYS A 280 -15.78 7.50 5.82
C LYS A 280 -15.28 8.56 4.85
N GLU A 281 -14.06 9.06 5.04
CA GLU A 281 -13.44 10.00 4.10
C GLU A 281 -13.23 9.36 2.73
N CYS A 282 -12.72 8.12 2.68
CA CYS A 282 -12.61 7.39 1.41
C CYS A 282 -13.97 7.25 0.72
N GLU A 283 -15.02 6.88 1.46
CA GLU A 283 -16.38 6.80 0.89
C GLU A 283 -16.87 8.17 0.40
N HIS A 284 -16.64 9.24 1.16
CA HIS A 284 -16.96 10.61 0.76
C HIS A 284 -16.26 11.00 -0.56
N TYR A 285 -15.00 10.60 -0.73
CA TYR A 285 -14.21 10.86 -1.94
C TYR A 285 -14.37 9.80 -3.05
N GLY A 286 -15.43 8.98 -2.99
CA GLY A 286 -15.85 8.13 -4.10
C GLY A 286 -15.35 6.69 -4.06
N GLN A 287 -14.99 6.13 -2.89
CA GLN A 287 -14.56 4.73 -2.74
C GLN A 287 -15.49 3.75 -3.45
N ARG A 288 -16.81 3.93 -3.33
CA ARG A 288 -17.80 3.06 -3.96
C ARG A 288 -17.72 2.99 -5.48
N GLU A 289 -17.43 4.10 -6.15
CA GLU A 289 -17.34 4.16 -7.61
C GLU A 289 -15.95 3.71 -8.08
N PHE A 290 -14.91 4.33 -7.53
CA PHE A 290 -13.54 4.12 -8.01
C PHE A 290 -13.03 2.71 -7.69
N SER A 291 -13.42 2.09 -6.58
CA SER A 291 -13.02 0.71 -6.26
C SER A 291 -13.43 -0.34 -7.31
N GLN A 292 -14.43 -0.02 -8.14
CA GLN A 292 -14.92 -0.90 -9.20
C GLN A 292 -14.16 -0.73 -10.52
N ILE A 293 -13.30 0.28 -10.64
CA ILE A 293 -12.52 0.51 -11.86
C ILE A 293 -11.43 -0.57 -11.92
N PRO A 294 -11.46 -1.47 -12.92
CA PRO A 294 -10.42 -2.47 -13.07
C PRO A 294 -9.11 -1.82 -13.48
N PHE A 295 -8.00 -2.39 -13.01
CA PHE A 295 -6.68 -1.97 -13.44
C PHE A 295 -6.49 -2.23 -14.95
N TYR A 296 -6.23 -1.19 -15.73
CA TYR A 296 -6.24 -1.28 -17.20
C TYR A 296 -5.23 -2.29 -17.76
N TYR A 297 -4.06 -2.43 -17.13
CA TYR A 297 -3.00 -3.33 -17.58
C TYR A 297 -3.12 -4.75 -16.99
N ALA A 298 -4.30 -5.14 -16.50
CA ALA A 298 -4.58 -6.47 -15.97
C ALA A 298 -4.96 -7.50 -17.06
N THR A 299 -5.30 -7.07 -18.28
CA THR A 299 -5.78 -7.95 -19.35
C THR A 299 -4.98 -7.79 -20.64
N PHE A 300 -4.98 -8.83 -21.46
CA PHE A 300 -4.56 -8.76 -22.86
C PHE A 300 -5.59 -7.95 -23.68
N GLU A 301 -5.24 -7.63 -24.92
CA GLU A 301 -6.10 -6.88 -25.87
C GLU A 301 -7.46 -7.55 -26.10
N ASN A 302 -7.54 -8.89 -26.06
CA ASN A 302 -8.79 -9.65 -26.18
C ASN A 302 -9.62 -9.73 -24.89
N GLY A 303 -9.16 -9.11 -23.79
CA GLY A 303 -9.85 -9.10 -22.50
C GLY A 303 -9.51 -10.26 -21.56
N GLU A 304 -8.67 -11.21 -21.99
CA GLU A 304 -8.22 -12.31 -21.13
C GLU A 304 -7.29 -11.79 -20.01
N VAL A 305 -7.40 -12.37 -18.82
CA VAL A 305 -6.64 -11.92 -17.64
C VAL A 305 -5.16 -12.31 -17.76
N ILE A 306 -4.28 -11.34 -17.51
CA ILE A 306 -2.85 -11.58 -17.41
C ILE A 306 -2.52 -12.11 -16.00
N THR A 307 -2.34 -13.42 -15.90
CA THR A 307 -1.86 -14.09 -14.68
C THR A 307 -0.40 -13.73 -14.34
N GLN A 308 -0.02 -13.96 -13.09
CA GLN A 308 1.39 -13.82 -12.67
C GLN A 308 2.33 -14.76 -13.44
N GLU A 309 1.84 -15.92 -13.87
CA GLU A 309 2.61 -16.87 -14.67
C GLU A 309 3.00 -16.29 -16.04
N HIS A 310 2.04 -15.64 -16.71
CA HIS A 310 2.32 -14.89 -17.95
C HIS A 310 3.42 -13.85 -17.74
N ARG A 311 3.34 -13.08 -16.64
CA ARG A 311 4.32 -12.02 -16.35
C ARG A 311 5.71 -12.59 -16.07
N LEU A 312 5.80 -13.63 -15.25
CA LEU A 312 7.07 -14.25 -14.86
C LEU A 312 7.77 -14.92 -16.03
N LEU A 313 7.04 -15.70 -16.86
CA LEU A 313 7.66 -16.34 -18.02
C LEU A 313 8.23 -15.30 -18.99
N TYR A 314 7.46 -14.25 -19.30
CA TYR A 314 7.92 -13.15 -20.14
C TYR A 314 9.10 -12.39 -19.51
N ARG A 315 9.04 -12.11 -18.20
CA ARG A 315 10.10 -11.42 -17.43
C ARG A 315 11.44 -12.14 -17.50
N HIS A 316 11.46 -13.48 -17.51
CA HIS A 316 12.71 -14.25 -17.49
C HIS A 316 13.22 -14.68 -18.88
N ARG A 317 12.54 -14.27 -19.97
CA ARG A 317 12.85 -14.72 -21.34
C ARG A 317 13.14 -13.54 -22.28
N GLU A 318 14.41 -13.21 -22.43
CA GLU A 318 14.88 -12.13 -23.30
C GLU A 318 14.51 -12.36 -24.78
N ASP A 319 14.48 -13.61 -25.23
CA ASP A 319 14.02 -13.98 -26.56
C ASP A 319 12.54 -13.63 -26.78
N LEU A 320 11.68 -13.86 -25.77
CA LEU A 320 10.27 -13.47 -25.83
C LEU A 320 10.09 -11.96 -25.78
N LYS A 321 10.91 -11.23 -25.03
CA LYS A 321 10.89 -9.76 -25.03
C LYS A 321 11.29 -9.19 -26.38
N ALA A 322 12.30 -9.78 -27.02
CA ALA A 322 12.75 -9.39 -28.34
C ALA A 322 11.71 -9.71 -29.44
N LEU A 323 11.09 -10.89 -29.37
CA LEU A 323 10.09 -11.32 -30.33
C LEU A 323 8.75 -10.58 -30.16
N TYR A 324 8.33 -10.33 -28.92
CA TYR A 324 7.06 -9.70 -28.58
C TYR A 324 7.30 -8.41 -27.76
N PRO A 325 7.74 -7.31 -28.39
CA PRO A 325 7.99 -6.05 -27.68
C PRO A 325 6.72 -5.41 -27.09
N ASN A 326 5.55 -5.78 -27.60
CA ASN A 326 4.25 -5.47 -26.99
C ASN A 326 3.48 -6.77 -26.69
N PRO A 327 3.68 -7.36 -25.50
CA PRO A 327 3.11 -8.67 -25.13
C PRO A 327 1.60 -8.62 -24.83
N PHE A 328 0.97 -7.44 -24.82
CA PHE A 328 -0.47 -7.28 -24.62
C PHE A 328 -1.29 -7.63 -25.88
N LEU A 329 -0.69 -7.58 -27.07
CA LEU A 329 -1.39 -7.76 -28.33
C LEU A 329 -1.87 -9.20 -28.51
N THR A 330 -3.06 -9.35 -29.13
CA THR A 330 -3.64 -10.67 -29.46
C THR A 330 -4.23 -10.73 -30.86
N SER A 331 -4.13 -9.64 -31.62
CA SER A 331 -4.74 -9.52 -32.95
C SER A 331 -4.12 -10.43 -34.02
N ASP A 332 -2.83 -10.79 -33.90
CA ASP A 332 -2.14 -11.72 -34.80
C ASP A 332 -1.82 -13.03 -34.08
N PRO A 333 -2.52 -14.14 -34.39
CA PRO A 333 -2.28 -15.44 -33.76
C PRO A 333 -0.88 -16.01 -33.98
N ASP A 334 -0.23 -15.69 -35.10
CA ASP A 334 1.11 -16.19 -35.43
C ASP A 334 2.20 -15.31 -34.79
N TYR A 335 1.86 -14.09 -34.38
CA TYR A 335 2.80 -13.10 -33.83
C TYR A 335 2.30 -12.45 -32.54
N SER A 336 1.90 -13.27 -31.56
CA SER A 336 1.61 -12.75 -30.22
C SER A 336 2.09 -13.62 -29.08
N TYR A 337 2.51 -12.96 -27.98
CA TYR A 337 2.95 -13.65 -26.77
C TYR A 337 1.83 -14.51 -26.17
N TYR A 338 0.59 -14.03 -26.20
CA TYR A 338 -0.57 -14.78 -25.70
C TYR A 338 -0.72 -16.14 -26.40
N HIS A 339 -0.73 -16.16 -27.74
CA HIS A 339 -0.89 -17.42 -28.50
C HIS A 339 0.33 -18.34 -28.37
N TRP A 340 1.53 -17.75 -28.31
CA TRP A 340 2.75 -18.50 -28.01
C TRP A 340 2.65 -19.16 -26.63
N PHE A 341 2.20 -18.43 -25.61
CA PHE A 341 2.04 -18.96 -24.25
C PHE A 341 1.01 -20.10 -24.22
N LEU A 342 -0.14 -19.95 -24.89
CA LEU A 342 -1.14 -21.03 -24.97
C LEU A 342 -0.59 -22.31 -25.62
N THR A 343 0.35 -22.17 -26.56
CA THR A 343 0.91 -23.31 -27.31
C THR A 343 2.08 -23.96 -26.57
N TYR A 344 2.93 -23.16 -25.93
CA TYR A 344 4.23 -23.62 -25.42
C TYR A 344 4.42 -23.43 -23.91
N GLY A 345 3.64 -22.57 -23.26
CA GLY A 345 3.82 -22.14 -21.87
C GLY A 345 3.85 -23.27 -20.84
N ASP A 346 3.01 -24.31 -21.03
CA ASP A 346 2.96 -25.47 -20.13
C ASP A 346 4.27 -26.29 -20.10
N ASN A 347 5.03 -26.26 -21.20
CA ASN A 347 6.30 -26.99 -21.33
C ASN A 347 7.51 -26.16 -20.88
N GLU A 348 7.30 -24.90 -20.52
CA GLU A 348 8.37 -23.96 -20.21
C GLU A 348 8.70 -23.93 -18.72
N TYR A 349 9.99 -23.76 -18.42
CA TYR A 349 10.43 -23.62 -17.04
C TYR A 349 10.05 -22.25 -16.51
N ILE A 350 9.06 -22.22 -15.64
CA ILE A 350 8.79 -21.07 -14.77
C ILE A 350 9.53 -21.34 -13.45
N PRO A 351 10.41 -20.43 -12.97
CA PRO A 351 11.15 -20.60 -11.73
C PRO A 351 10.27 -21.19 -10.62
N SER A 352 10.61 -22.41 -10.19
CA SER A 352 9.70 -23.37 -9.54
C SER A 352 9.17 -22.98 -8.16
N ARG A 353 9.39 -21.74 -7.71
CA ARG A 353 9.01 -21.26 -6.38
C ARG A 353 7.69 -20.50 -6.36
N TYR A 354 7.23 -19.99 -7.50
CA TYR A 354 5.91 -19.34 -7.63
C TYR A 354 4.74 -20.33 -7.73
N LYS A 355 4.96 -21.56 -8.26
CA LYS A 355 3.93 -22.62 -8.26
C LYS A 355 3.52 -23.02 -6.82
N CYS A 356 4.47 -23.02 -5.88
CA CYS A 356 4.18 -23.33 -4.48
C CYS A 356 3.45 -22.16 -3.78
N LEU A 357 3.85 -20.91 -4.04
CA LEU A 357 3.17 -19.71 -3.52
C LEU A 357 1.76 -19.55 -4.07
N GLN A 358 1.54 -19.68 -5.39
CA GLN A 358 0.19 -19.63 -5.97
C GLN A 358 -0.71 -20.75 -5.44
N SER A 359 -0.17 -21.96 -5.27
CA SER A 359 -0.94 -23.06 -4.65
C SER A 359 -1.28 -22.74 -3.18
N ALA A 360 -0.38 -22.08 -2.46
CA ALA A 360 -0.60 -21.66 -1.08
C ALA A 360 -1.54 -20.46 -0.98
N GLU A 361 -1.48 -19.51 -1.91
CA GLU A 361 -2.35 -18.33 -2.01
C GLU A 361 -3.77 -18.72 -2.43
N GLN A 362 -3.91 -19.62 -3.41
CA GLN A 362 -5.22 -20.20 -3.76
C GLN A 362 -5.79 -21.02 -2.61
N ALA A 363 -4.96 -21.81 -1.92
CA ALA A 363 -5.39 -22.53 -0.72
C ALA A 363 -5.77 -21.56 0.41
N LEU A 364 -5.04 -20.46 0.58
CA LEU A 364 -5.34 -19.42 1.58
C LEU A 364 -6.62 -18.68 1.24
N GLN A 365 -6.84 -18.34 -0.04
CA GLN A 365 -8.05 -17.67 -0.52
C GLN A 365 -9.28 -18.57 -0.33
N SER A 366 -9.17 -19.84 -0.72
CA SER A 366 -10.21 -20.85 -0.45
C SER A 366 -10.49 -20.99 1.04
N LYS A 367 -9.46 -20.99 1.90
CA LYS A 367 -9.63 -21.02 3.36
C LYS A 367 -10.25 -19.74 3.91
N LYS A 368 -9.94 -18.56 3.35
CA LYS A 368 -10.58 -17.28 3.71
C LYS A 368 -12.06 -17.29 3.35
N GLU A 369 -12.43 -17.83 2.19
CA GLU A 369 -13.83 -17.98 1.77
C GLU A 369 -14.59 -18.96 2.67
N GLU A 370 -14.00 -20.12 3.01
CA GLU A 370 -14.55 -21.07 3.98
C GLU A 370 -14.75 -20.43 5.37
N LEU A 371 -13.77 -19.63 5.82
CA LEU A 371 -13.85 -18.93 7.09
C LEU A 371 -14.97 -17.88 7.09
N ALA A 372 -15.08 -17.09 6.01
CA ALA A 372 -16.14 -16.10 5.85
C ALA A 372 -17.54 -16.75 5.82
N ALA A 373 -17.68 -17.89 5.13
CA ALA A 373 -18.90 -18.67 5.12
C ALA A 373 -19.26 -19.18 6.52
N SER A 374 -18.27 -19.74 7.25
CA SER A 374 -18.44 -20.23 8.62
C SER A 374 -18.81 -19.11 9.59
N GLN A 375 -18.19 -17.92 9.47
CA GLN A 375 -18.52 -16.75 10.29
C GLN A 375 -19.96 -16.28 10.07
N LYS A 376 -20.42 -16.28 8.81
CA LYS A 376 -21.81 -15.94 8.47
C LYS A 376 -22.81 -16.94 9.05
N GLU A 377 -22.47 -18.23 9.05
CA GLU A 377 -23.29 -19.28 9.66
C GLU A 377 -23.34 -19.14 11.19
N ILE A 378 -22.21 -18.87 11.83
CA ILE A 378 -22.14 -18.60 13.28
C ILE A 378 -23.01 -17.39 13.64
N GLU A 379 -23.00 -16.32 12.85
CA GLU A 379 -23.81 -15.14 13.12
C GLU A 379 -25.31 -15.43 12.97
N LEU A 380 -25.70 -16.22 11.96
CA LEU A 380 -27.07 -16.68 11.81
C LEU A 380 -27.52 -17.56 13.00
N LEU A 381 -26.64 -18.44 13.48
CA LEU A 381 -26.90 -19.27 14.65
C LEU A 381 -27.04 -18.43 15.92
N LYS A 382 -26.18 -17.42 16.12
CA LYS A 382 -26.30 -16.47 17.23
C LYS A 382 -27.64 -15.73 17.21
N GLN A 383 -28.05 -15.22 16.05
CA GLN A 383 -29.35 -14.57 15.89
C GLN A 383 -30.51 -15.51 16.20
N ARG A 384 -30.43 -16.78 15.76
CA ARG A 384 -31.43 -17.81 16.11
C ARG A 384 -31.45 -18.12 17.60
N ILE A 385 -30.29 -18.24 18.25
CA ILE A 385 -30.18 -18.43 19.70
C ILE A 385 -30.81 -17.26 20.44
N GLN A 386 -30.48 -16.02 20.07
CA GLN A 386 -31.04 -14.82 20.67
C GLN A 386 -32.57 -14.73 20.46
N ALA A 387 -33.06 -15.08 19.26
CA ALA A 387 -34.48 -15.17 18.99
C ALA A 387 -35.17 -16.24 19.85
N MET A 388 -34.55 -17.41 20.04
CA MET A 388 -35.05 -18.44 20.95
C MET A 388 -35.06 -17.94 22.40
N GLU A 389 -33.98 -17.33 22.89
CA GLU A 389 -33.83 -16.80 24.27
C GLU A 389 -34.84 -15.69 24.58
N SER A 390 -35.18 -14.88 23.57
CA SER A 390 -36.23 -13.87 23.69
C SER A 390 -37.66 -14.42 23.59
N SER A 391 -37.83 -15.69 23.18
CA SER A 391 -39.16 -16.28 23.00
C SER A 391 -39.89 -16.54 24.33
N LYS A 392 -41.21 -16.36 24.32
CA LYS A 392 -42.08 -16.62 25.49
C LYS A 392 -41.95 -18.06 25.99
N PHE A 393 -41.79 -19.02 25.08
CA PHE A 393 -41.65 -20.43 25.40
C PHE A 393 -40.35 -20.72 26.17
N TRP A 394 -39.23 -20.11 25.76
CA TRP A 394 -37.95 -20.34 26.41
C TRP A 394 -37.93 -19.71 27.82
N ARG A 395 -38.48 -18.50 27.98
CA ARG A 395 -38.65 -17.87 29.30
C ARG A 395 -39.54 -18.70 30.25
N LEU A 396 -40.62 -19.30 29.74
CA LEU A 396 -41.49 -20.20 30.51
C LEU A 396 -40.75 -21.48 30.92
N ARG A 397 -39.97 -22.09 30.03
CA ARG A 397 -39.18 -23.28 30.32
C ARG A 397 -38.03 -23.00 31.30
N GLU A 398 -37.34 -21.86 31.21
CA GLU A 398 -36.35 -21.41 32.21
C GLU A 398 -36.99 -21.22 33.59
N THR A 399 -38.15 -20.56 33.64
CA THR A 399 -38.92 -20.38 34.88
C THR A 399 -39.33 -21.73 35.48
N TRP A 400 -39.76 -22.67 34.64
CA TRP A 400 -40.11 -24.03 35.06
C TRP A 400 -38.89 -24.84 35.54
N LEU A 401 -37.75 -24.75 34.86
CA LEU A 401 -36.49 -25.41 35.28
C LEU A 401 -35.99 -24.85 36.62
N TRP A 402 -36.08 -23.52 36.81
CA TRP A 402 -35.77 -22.88 38.08
C TRP A 402 -36.71 -23.35 39.20
N LEU A 403 -38.03 -23.40 38.95
CA LEU A 403 -39.01 -23.95 39.89
C LEU A 403 -38.72 -25.42 40.22
N LYS A 404 -38.45 -26.24 39.20
CA LYS A 404 -38.12 -27.67 39.36
C LYS A 404 -36.89 -27.87 40.24
N LYS A 405 -35.83 -27.09 40.01
CA LYS A 405 -34.58 -27.14 40.79
C LYS A 405 -34.75 -26.63 42.22
N LYS A 406 -35.56 -25.58 42.42
CA LYS A 406 -35.83 -24.98 43.74
C LYS A 406 -36.71 -25.86 44.62
N PHE A 407 -37.63 -26.61 44.02
CA PHE A 407 -38.62 -27.43 44.74
C PHE A 407 -38.35 -28.95 44.68
N ARG A 408 -37.25 -29.41 44.08
CA ARG A 408 -36.90 -30.84 43.89
C ARG A 408 -38.08 -31.68 43.34
N LEU A 409 -38.84 -31.10 42.41
CA LEU A 409 -39.91 -31.80 41.73
C LEU A 409 -39.25 -32.77 40.73
N THR A 410 -39.50 -34.07 40.85
CA THR A 410 -38.98 -35.10 39.92
C THR A 410 -39.61 -34.98 38.55
#